data_AF-A0A022PX94-F1
#
_entry.id   AF-A0A022PX94-F1
#
_cell.length_a   1.000
_cell.length_b   1.000
_cell.length_c   1.000
_cell.angle_alpha   90.00
_cell.angle_beta   90.00
_cell.angle_gamma   90.00
#
_symmetry.space_group_name_H-M   'P 1'
#
loop_
_entity.id
_entity.type
_entity.pdbx_description
1 polymer ?
#
loop_
_entity_poly.entity_id
_entity_poly.type
_entity_poly.pdbx_seq_one_letter_code
_entity_poly.pdbx_strand_id
1 'polypeptide(L)'
;ENGNTTLLGKTLKPAIVRKSKLVVVDLAGSERINKSGSEGHTLEEAKSINLSLSALGKCINALAENSAHVPVRDSKLTRLLRDSFGGTARTSLVITVGPSPRHRGETSSTIMFGQRAMKVENMLKIKEEFDYRSLSRKLEIQLDKLIAEHERQQKVFQDEIERIALEAQERVDEVEQNYADALEKEKLKYQKDYMESVRRSNTEPTMLLALGEVAEIKQKLHNEIALRKAAEAEVDNLENQLMHWKNTENARNAEFLKLRKRLEDEEQQKAKLEDEIELLQSQLLQISFEADESRRNLDRGLSGEIPSPVDSLTPESNHQEPRESGNGEKTSMVKLFEQVGLHKILSLLESEDADVRIHAVKVVANLAAEESNQERIVEAGGLASLLTLLRSSTDETIHRVAAGAIANLAMNETNQELIMSQGGISLLSLTATKAEDPQTLRMVAGAIANLCGNDKLQGKLRAEGGIRALLGMVRCKHPDVLAQVARGIANFAKCESRASTQGTKSGRSVLIEDGALPWIVQNANNEASPIRRHIELALCHLAQHEVNAKEMINGGALWELVRISRDCSREDIRALGQRTLKSSPSFQVELKRLRIDCG
;
A
#
# COMPACT_ATOMS: atom_id res chain seq x y z
N GLU A 1 -30.62 26.36 17.14
CA GLU A 1 -30.60 25.04 17.78
C GLU A 1 -30.22 24.00 16.71
N ASN A 2 -29.25 23.10 16.80
CA ASN A 2 -28.10 22.91 17.68
C ASN A 2 -27.06 22.07 16.90
N GLY A 3 -25.81 22.56 16.88
CA GLY A 3 -24.56 21.80 16.86
C GLY A 3 -24.27 20.80 15.74
N ASN A 4 -23.38 21.16 14.80
CA ASN A 4 -22.41 20.20 14.24
C ASN A 4 -21.14 20.78 13.59
N THR A 5 -20.82 22.06 13.81
CA THR A 5 -19.55 22.67 13.38
C THR A 5 -18.52 22.67 14.52
N THR A 6 -18.04 21.49 14.96
CA THR A 6 -16.81 21.40 15.78
C THR A 6 -16.28 19.96 15.90
N LEU A 7 -15.72 19.37 14.84
CA LEU A 7 -14.92 18.14 14.97
C LEU A 7 -13.63 18.09 14.13
N LEU A 8 -13.33 19.09 13.30
CA LEU A 8 -12.07 19.14 12.55
C LEU A 8 -10.88 19.79 13.31
N GLY A 9 -11.08 20.24 14.55
CA GLY A 9 -10.07 21.03 15.30
C GLY A 9 -9.27 20.28 16.37
N LYS A 10 -9.50 18.99 16.62
CA LYS A 10 -8.67 18.24 17.58
C LYS A 10 -7.42 17.74 16.87
N THR A 11 -6.31 18.44 17.06
CA THR A 11 -4.98 17.97 16.68
C THR A 11 -4.79 16.53 17.15
N LEU A 12 -4.78 15.59 16.19
CA LEU A 12 -4.57 14.16 16.40
C LEU A 12 -3.10 13.93 16.79
N LYS A 13 -2.74 14.30 18.01
CA LYS A 13 -1.41 13.98 18.54
C LYS A 13 -1.35 12.47 18.83
N PRO A 14 -0.30 11.77 18.37
CA PRO A 14 -0.11 10.37 18.72
C PRO A 14 -0.07 10.21 20.24
N ALA A 15 -0.69 9.15 20.74
CA ALA A 15 -0.66 8.84 22.17
C ALA A 15 0.80 8.57 22.58
N ILE A 16 1.24 9.19 23.67
CA ILE A 16 2.55 8.96 24.24
C ILE A 16 2.47 7.68 25.09
N VAL A 17 3.29 6.70 24.74
CA VAL A 17 3.38 5.41 25.46
C VAL A 17 4.73 5.34 26.16
N ARG A 18 4.73 4.91 27.43
CA ARG A 18 5.95 4.66 28.19
C ARG A 18 6.38 3.21 28.03
N LYS A 19 7.64 2.99 27.64
CA LYS A 19 8.24 1.65 27.58
C LYS A 19 9.33 1.50 28.62
N SER A 20 9.32 0.36 29.32
CA SER A 20 10.38 -0.03 30.27
C SER A 20 11.10 -1.27 29.77
N LYS A 21 12.42 -1.33 30.00
CA LYS A 21 13.25 -2.50 29.71
C LYS A 21 13.92 -2.95 31.01
N LEU A 22 13.71 -4.20 31.41
CA LEU A 22 14.44 -4.85 32.50
C LEU A 22 15.47 -5.80 31.90
N VAL A 23 16.70 -5.74 32.39
CA VAL A 23 17.80 -6.61 31.95
C VAL A 23 18.40 -7.26 33.19
N VAL A 24 18.35 -8.59 33.26
CA VAL A 24 18.97 -9.41 34.30
C VAL A 24 20.02 -10.26 33.62
N VAL A 25 21.27 -10.16 34.04
CA VAL A 25 22.41 -10.80 33.38
C VAL A 25 23.26 -11.48 34.44
N ASP A 26 23.56 -12.75 34.20
CA ASP A 26 24.58 -13.49 34.90
C ASP A 26 25.87 -13.43 34.08
N LEU A 27 26.93 -12.87 34.67
CA LEU A 27 28.22 -12.76 34.00
C LEU A 27 29.08 -13.95 34.42
N ALA A 28 29.63 -14.64 33.43
CA ALA A 28 30.58 -15.73 33.67
C ALA A 28 31.78 -15.27 34.51
N GLY A 29 32.47 -16.22 35.12
CA GLY A 29 33.62 -15.95 35.96
C GLY A 29 34.78 -15.27 35.20
N SER A 30 35.49 -14.38 35.90
CA SER A 30 36.63 -13.64 35.35
C SER A 30 37.97 -14.32 35.60
N GLU A 31 37.97 -15.61 35.94
CA GLU A 31 39.18 -16.36 36.25
C GLU A 31 40.11 -16.51 35.05
N ARG A 32 41.42 -16.47 35.35
CA ARG A 32 42.46 -16.61 34.34
C ARG A 32 42.53 -18.04 33.83
N ILE A 33 42.64 -18.16 32.51
CA ILE A 33 42.75 -19.41 31.74
C ILE A 33 43.84 -20.36 32.29
N ASN A 34 44.98 -19.83 32.74
CA ASN A 34 46.08 -20.65 33.27
C ASN A 34 45.72 -21.40 34.56
N LYS A 35 44.62 -21.03 35.24
CA LYS A 35 44.11 -21.70 36.43
C LYS A 35 42.89 -22.60 36.16
N SER A 36 42.29 -22.51 34.96
CA SER A 36 41.08 -23.27 34.61
C SER A 36 41.38 -24.68 34.12
N GLY A 37 42.62 -24.96 33.69
CA GLY A 37 43.03 -26.29 33.20
C GLY A 37 42.30 -26.73 31.93
N SER A 38 41.77 -25.77 31.16
CA SER A 38 40.93 -26.02 29.97
C SER A 38 41.78 -26.38 28.76
N GLU A 39 41.42 -27.44 28.04
CA GLU A 39 42.10 -27.91 26.82
C GLU A 39 41.14 -27.97 25.62
N GLY A 40 41.69 -27.87 24.41
CA GLY A 40 40.91 -27.94 23.16
C GLY A 40 39.84 -26.84 23.04
N HIS A 41 38.62 -27.19 22.62
CA HIS A 41 37.53 -26.24 22.42
C HIS A 41 37.11 -25.46 23.69
N THR A 42 37.29 -26.05 24.87
CA THR A 42 36.98 -25.37 26.15
C THR A 42 37.95 -24.21 26.44
N LEU A 43 39.17 -24.27 25.89
CA LEU A 43 40.15 -23.18 25.97
C LEU A 43 39.74 -22.00 25.09
N GLU A 44 39.20 -22.27 23.90
CA GLU A 44 38.70 -21.23 22.98
C GLU A 44 37.49 -20.50 23.56
N GLU A 45 36.57 -21.24 24.17
CA GLU A 45 35.43 -20.68 24.88
C GLU A 45 35.88 -19.79 26.05
N ALA A 46 36.79 -20.27 26.90
CA ALA A 46 37.32 -19.51 28.02
C ALA A 46 38.06 -18.23 27.58
N LYS A 47 38.71 -18.23 26.40
CA LYS A 47 39.29 -17.03 25.79
C LYS A 47 38.23 -16.03 25.36
N SER A 48 37.16 -16.48 24.71
CA SER A 48 36.06 -15.61 24.28
C SER A 48 35.31 -14.99 25.46
N ILE A 49 35.07 -15.75 26.53
CA ILE A 49 34.49 -15.24 27.79
C ILE A 49 35.37 -14.12 28.35
N ASN A 50 36.66 -14.40 28.56
CA ASN A 50 37.60 -13.43 29.13
C ASN A 50 37.78 -12.19 28.25
N LEU A 51 37.75 -12.33 26.93
CA LEU A 51 37.80 -11.21 26.00
C LEU A 51 36.60 -10.27 26.19
N SER A 52 35.40 -10.84 26.31
CA SER A 52 34.17 -10.07 26.50
C SER A 52 34.12 -9.34 27.85
N LEU A 53 34.57 -10.00 28.93
CA LEU A 53 34.66 -9.41 30.27
C LEU A 53 35.76 -8.35 30.36
N SER A 54 36.88 -8.56 29.67
CA SER A 54 37.97 -7.56 29.58
C SER A 54 37.50 -6.30 28.84
N ALA A 55 36.76 -6.45 27.75
CA ALA A 55 36.15 -5.32 27.04
C ALA A 55 35.15 -4.56 27.93
N LEU A 56 34.35 -5.27 28.73
CA LEU A 56 33.48 -4.66 29.73
C LEU A 56 34.29 -3.90 30.79
N GLY A 57 35.38 -4.49 31.30
CA GLY A 57 36.32 -3.85 32.21
C GLY A 57 36.87 -2.53 31.68
N LYS A 58 37.28 -2.49 30.40
CA LYS A 58 37.74 -1.27 29.73
C LYS A 58 36.65 -0.21 29.64
N CYS A 59 35.42 -0.61 29.27
CA CYS A 59 34.28 0.31 29.22
C CYS A 59 33.99 0.94 30.58
N ILE A 60 33.94 0.12 31.64
CA ILE A 60 33.72 0.59 33.01
C ILE A 60 34.83 1.54 33.46
N ASN A 61 36.10 1.25 33.14
CA ASN A 61 37.21 2.15 33.49
C ASN A 61 37.08 3.50 32.79
N ALA A 62 36.87 3.48 31.46
CA ALA A 62 36.69 4.70 30.67
C ALA A 62 35.51 5.55 31.18
N LEU A 63 34.40 4.91 31.53
CA LEU A 63 33.23 5.58 32.11
C LEU A 63 33.52 6.14 33.51
N ALA A 64 34.19 5.39 34.37
CA ALA A 64 34.53 5.83 35.72
C ALA A 64 35.53 7.02 35.74
N GLU A 65 36.32 7.16 34.68
CA GLU A 65 37.28 8.27 34.47
C GLU A 65 36.69 9.42 33.65
N ASN A 66 35.39 9.35 33.27
CA ASN A 66 34.74 10.33 32.38
C ASN A 66 35.51 10.55 31.07
N SER A 67 36.08 9.48 30.51
CA SER A 67 36.80 9.52 29.24
C SER A 67 35.87 9.93 28.09
N ALA A 68 36.37 10.77 27.19
CA ALA A 68 35.61 11.22 26.01
C ALA A 68 35.22 10.06 25.07
N HIS A 69 36.02 9.00 25.04
CA HIS A 69 35.75 7.80 24.25
C HIS A 69 35.59 6.58 25.14
N VAL A 70 34.48 5.85 24.96
CA VAL A 70 34.21 4.58 25.63
C VAL A 70 34.11 3.48 24.57
N PRO A 71 34.92 2.41 24.63
CA PRO A 71 35.02 1.40 23.58
C PRO A 71 33.88 0.36 23.62
N VAL A 72 32.62 0.82 23.60
CA VAL A 72 31.44 -0.02 23.79
C VAL A 72 31.25 -1.04 22.64
N ARG A 73 31.89 -0.82 21.49
CA ARG A 73 31.76 -1.68 20.29
C ARG A 73 32.65 -2.93 20.32
N ASP A 74 33.66 -2.97 21.19
CA ASP A 74 34.69 -4.02 21.25
C ASP A 74 34.13 -5.43 21.49
N SER A 75 32.94 -5.54 22.11
CA SER A 75 32.27 -6.83 22.33
C SER A 75 30.76 -6.73 22.06
N LYS A 76 30.13 -7.87 21.77
CA LYS A 76 28.65 -7.99 21.73
C LYS A 76 28.06 -7.71 23.11
N LEU A 77 28.73 -8.14 24.18
CA LEU A 77 28.29 -7.95 25.57
C LEU A 77 28.22 -6.46 25.92
N THR A 78 29.27 -5.69 25.61
CA THR A 78 29.33 -4.25 25.90
C THR A 78 28.27 -3.47 25.12
N ARG A 79 27.96 -3.88 23.88
CA ARG A 79 26.85 -3.32 23.09
C ARG A 79 25.48 -3.56 23.73
N LEU A 80 25.24 -4.77 24.21
CA LEU A 80 23.98 -5.12 24.88
C LEU A 80 23.79 -4.36 26.20
N LEU A 81 24.88 -4.17 26.93
CA LEU A 81 24.91 -3.50 28.24
C LEU A 81 25.19 -2.00 28.17
N ARG A 82 25.25 -1.41 26.98
CA ARG A 82 25.48 0.04 26.78
C ARG A 82 24.47 0.89 27.55
N ASP A 83 23.19 0.50 27.51
CA ASP A 83 22.14 1.21 28.22
C ASP A 83 22.28 1.07 29.76
N SER A 84 22.95 0.00 30.22
CA SER A 84 23.16 -0.35 31.63
C SER A 84 24.35 0.39 32.24
N PHE A 85 25.41 0.70 31.49
CA PHE A 85 26.59 1.40 32.01
C PHE A 85 26.92 2.59 31.10
N GLY A 86 26.74 3.81 31.61
CA GLY A 86 26.84 5.07 30.87
C GLY A 86 25.58 5.44 30.07
N GLY A 87 24.46 4.77 30.34
CA GLY A 87 23.21 4.89 29.58
C GLY A 87 22.05 5.45 30.39
N THR A 88 20.84 4.97 30.09
CA THR A 88 19.58 5.48 30.68
C THR A 88 18.95 4.54 31.71
N ALA A 89 19.57 3.39 31.98
CA ALA A 89 19.02 2.41 32.91
C ALA A 89 19.40 2.70 34.36
N ARG A 90 18.52 2.29 35.28
CA ARG A 90 18.90 2.09 36.68
C ARG A 90 19.63 0.75 36.79
N THR A 91 20.87 0.78 37.26
CA THR A 91 21.75 -0.40 37.24
C THR A 91 22.15 -0.81 38.64
N SER A 92 22.15 -2.11 38.88
CA SER A 92 22.64 -2.73 40.12
C SER A 92 23.55 -3.86 39.73
N LEU A 93 24.72 -3.93 40.37
CA LEU A 93 25.74 -4.93 40.11
C LEU A 93 26.01 -5.70 41.41
N VAL A 94 25.92 -7.02 41.34
CA VAL A 94 26.30 -7.92 42.42
C VAL A 94 27.64 -8.53 42.07
N ILE A 95 28.64 -8.38 42.94
CA ILE A 95 29.95 -8.98 42.77
C ILE A 95 30.10 -10.20 43.69
N THR A 96 30.53 -11.32 43.13
CA THR A 96 30.75 -12.58 43.85
C THR A 96 32.24 -12.83 44.01
N VAL A 97 32.69 -13.15 45.23
CA VAL A 97 34.11 -13.38 45.53
C VAL A 97 34.34 -14.73 46.21
N GLY A 98 35.51 -15.33 45.98
CA GLY A 98 35.90 -16.57 46.64
C GLY A 98 36.52 -16.31 48.03
N PRO A 99 36.08 -17.00 49.10
CA PRO A 99 36.60 -16.78 50.45
C PRO A 99 37.98 -17.41 50.72
N SER A 100 38.46 -18.28 49.81
CA SER A 100 39.73 -19.00 49.98
C SER A 100 40.95 -18.10 49.71
N PRO A 101 42.04 -18.23 50.50
CA PRO A 101 43.32 -17.54 50.22
C PRO A 101 43.87 -17.81 48.82
N ARG A 102 43.55 -18.96 48.22
CA ARG A 102 43.96 -19.32 46.85
C ARG A 102 43.39 -18.37 45.78
N HIS A 103 42.26 -17.72 46.07
CA HIS A 103 41.59 -16.79 45.16
C HIS A 103 41.93 -15.32 45.44
N ARG A 104 42.85 -15.02 46.38
CA ARG A 104 43.18 -13.64 46.80
C ARG A 104 43.37 -12.67 45.62
N GLY A 105 44.09 -13.07 44.57
CA GLY A 105 44.34 -12.24 43.39
C GLY A 105 43.07 -11.93 42.57
N GLU A 106 42.21 -12.93 42.35
CA GLU A 106 40.95 -12.75 41.62
C GLU A 106 39.96 -11.95 42.46
N THR A 107 39.81 -12.28 43.75
CA THR A 107 38.97 -11.54 44.71
C THR A 107 39.33 -10.06 44.75
N SER A 108 40.64 -9.73 44.82
CA SER A 108 41.08 -8.34 44.78
C SER A 108 40.70 -7.65 43.46
N SER A 109 40.83 -8.35 42.33
CA SER A 109 40.52 -7.81 41.00
C SER A 109 39.02 -7.56 40.80
N THR A 110 38.16 -8.47 41.27
CA THR A 110 36.69 -8.34 41.25
C THR A 110 36.22 -7.18 42.13
N ILE A 111 36.78 -7.00 43.34
CA ILE A 111 36.44 -5.87 44.21
C ILE A 111 36.84 -4.54 43.56
N MET A 112 38.05 -4.46 42.98
CA MET A 112 38.50 -3.25 42.29
C MET A 112 37.64 -2.93 41.06
N PHE A 113 37.15 -3.95 40.34
CA PHE A 113 36.16 -3.77 39.28
C PHE A 113 34.85 -3.18 39.82
N GLY A 114 34.31 -3.74 40.90
CA GLY A 114 33.11 -3.21 41.56
C GLY A 114 33.27 -1.76 42.01
N GLN A 115 34.41 -1.42 42.61
CA GLN A 115 34.73 -0.05 43.04
C GLN A 115 34.76 0.95 41.85
N ARG A 116 35.27 0.53 40.68
CA ARG A 116 35.21 1.36 39.47
C ARG A 116 33.79 1.48 38.93
N ALA A 117 33.05 0.37 38.88
CA ALA A 117 31.66 0.36 38.41
C ALA A 117 30.76 1.28 39.25
N MET A 118 31.01 1.41 40.56
CA MET A 118 30.29 2.34 41.43
C MET A 118 30.46 3.82 41.05
N LYS A 119 31.53 4.18 40.35
CA LYS A 119 31.78 5.57 39.89
C LYS A 119 31.08 5.90 38.58
N VAL A 120 30.50 4.91 37.91
CA VAL A 120 29.82 5.12 36.62
C VAL A 120 28.46 5.76 36.86
N GLU A 121 28.25 6.94 36.27
CA GLU A 121 26.99 7.68 36.34
C GLU A 121 26.11 7.38 35.12
N ASN A 122 24.83 7.11 35.36
CA ASN A 122 23.82 6.91 34.31
C ASN A 122 22.83 8.09 34.29
N MET A 123 22.44 8.51 33.09
CA MET A 123 21.47 9.58 32.88
C MET A 123 20.06 9.01 32.70
N LEU A 124 19.32 8.88 33.79
CA LEU A 124 17.96 8.33 33.77
C LEU A 124 17.03 9.17 32.88
N LYS A 125 16.44 8.53 31.86
CA LYS A 125 15.48 9.16 30.95
C LYS A 125 14.22 8.31 30.83
N ILE A 126 13.06 8.93 31.02
CA ILE A 126 11.77 8.27 30.77
C ILE A 126 11.66 8.03 29.25
N LYS A 127 11.56 6.76 28.85
CA LYS A 127 11.37 6.37 27.45
C LYS A 127 9.90 6.52 27.07
N GLU A 128 9.57 7.69 26.54
CA GLU A 128 8.28 8.01 25.92
C GLU A 128 8.41 7.86 24.40
N GLU A 129 7.55 7.01 23.82
CA GLU A 129 7.47 6.76 22.39
C GLU A 129 6.07 7.09 21.88
N PHE A 130 5.97 7.62 20.68
CA PHE A 130 4.69 7.90 20.03
C PHE A 130 4.11 6.62 19.44
N ASP A 131 2.86 6.29 19.77
CA ASP A 131 2.16 5.14 19.20
C ASP A 131 1.55 5.50 17.84
N TYR A 132 2.42 5.56 16.83
CA TYR A 132 2.02 5.79 15.45
C TYR A 132 1.10 4.70 14.91
N ARG A 133 1.18 3.47 15.43
CA ARG A 133 0.35 2.35 14.97
C ARG A 133 -1.11 2.54 15.39
N SER A 134 -1.36 2.93 16.63
CA SER A 134 -2.70 3.27 17.10
C SER A 134 -3.24 4.54 16.45
N LEU A 135 -2.37 5.53 16.16
CA LEU A 135 -2.76 6.73 15.42
C LEU A 135 -3.18 6.39 13.98
N SER A 136 -2.36 5.61 13.27
CA SER A 136 -2.64 5.15 11.89
C SER A 136 -3.96 4.38 11.81
N ARG A 137 -4.21 3.44 12.73
CA ARG A 137 -5.51 2.73 12.80
C ARG A 137 -6.69 3.69 13.04
N LYS A 138 -6.53 4.72 13.87
CA LYS A 138 -7.58 5.71 14.12
C LYS A 138 -7.86 6.56 12.88
N LEU A 139 -6.81 6.95 12.15
CA LEU A 139 -6.92 7.71 10.90
C LEU A 139 -7.60 6.88 9.81
N GLU A 140 -7.26 5.60 9.67
CA GLU A 140 -7.92 4.66 8.74
C GLU A 140 -9.42 4.57 9.01
N ILE A 141 -9.82 4.37 10.28
CA ILE A 141 -11.24 4.33 10.67
C ILE A 141 -11.97 5.65 10.38
N GLN A 142 -11.30 6.80 10.55
CA GLN A 142 -11.90 8.10 10.23
C GLN A 142 -12.06 8.29 8.73
N LEU A 143 -11.07 7.86 7.94
CA LEU A 143 -11.12 7.93 6.48
C LEU A 143 -12.28 7.07 5.94
N ASP A 144 -12.42 5.84 6.42
CA ASP A 144 -13.51 4.94 6.02
C ASP A 144 -14.90 5.55 6.32
N LYS A 145 -15.05 6.20 7.47
CA LYS A 145 -16.30 6.90 7.83
C LYS A 145 -16.60 8.07 6.90
N LEU A 146 -15.57 8.83 6.54
CA LEU A 146 -15.73 9.99 5.66
C LEU A 146 -16.10 9.57 4.24
N ILE A 147 -15.49 8.49 3.74
CA ILE A 147 -15.83 7.89 2.45
C ILE A 147 -17.29 7.42 2.43
N ALA A 148 -17.70 6.66 3.46
CA ALA A 148 -19.07 6.16 3.54
C ALA A 148 -20.13 7.29 3.61
N GLU A 149 -19.83 8.37 4.33
CA GLU A 149 -20.70 9.55 4.37
C GLU A 149 -20.79 10.25 3.02
N HIS A 150 -19.66 10.38 2.30
CA HIS A 150 -19.63 11.00 0.99
C HIS A 150 -20.41 10.17 -0.05
N GLU A 151 -20.25 8.85 -0.05
CA GLU A 151 -21.00 7.93 -0.91
C GLU A 151 -22.51 8.01 -0.63
N ARG A 152 -22.91 8.13 0.65
CA ARG A 152 -24.31 8.31 1.03
C ARG A 152 -24.89 9.62 0.49
N GLN A 153 -24.13 10.71 0.56
CA GLN A 153 -24.56 12.00 0.01
C GLN A 153 -24.66 11.98 -1.51
N GLN A 154 -23.71 11.35 -2.20
CA GLN A 154 -23.79 11.15 -3.65
C GLN A 154 -25.02 10.35 -4.05
N LYS A 155 -25.37 9.30 -3.30
CA LYS A 155 -26.56 8.50 -3.57
C LYS A 155 -27.85 9.30 -3.43
N VAL A 156 -28.01 10.05 -2.34
CA VAL A 156 -29.19 10.91 -2.14
C VAL A 156 -29.32 11.92 -3.28
N PHE A 157 -28.20 12.49 -3.74
CA PHE A 157 -28.19 13.39 -4.88
C PHE A 157 -28.59 12.71 -6.19
N GLN A 158 -28.12 11.49 -6.42
CA GLN A 158 -28.46 10.70 -7.61
C GLN A 158 -29.95 10.31 -7.62
N ASP A 159 -30.48 9.86 -6.49
CA ASP A 159 -31.90 9.50 -6.33
C ASP A 159 -32.81 10.73 -6.60
N GLU A 160 -32.37 11.93 -6.18
CA GLU A 160 -33.07 13.19 -6.43
C GLU A 160 -33.09 13.55 -7.92
N ILE A 161 -31.95 13.37 -8.62
CA ILE A 161 -31.84 13.59 -10.07
C ILE A 161 -32.77 12.63 -10.83
N GLU A 162 -32.78 11.35 -10.45
CA GLU A 162 -33.64 10.36 -11.10
C GLU A 162 -35.13 10.69 -10.91
N ARG A 163 -35.53 11.15 -9.71
CA ARG A 163 -36.90 11.59 -9.47
C ARG A 163 -37.29 12.77 -10.37
N ILE A 164 -36.44 13.79 -10.44
CA ILE A 164 -36.69 14.98 -11.27
C ILE A 164 -36.75 14.58 -12.76
N ALA A 165 -35.88 13.68 -13.20
CA ALA A 165 -35.89 13.19 -14.59
C ALA A 165 -37.18 12.43 -14.91
N LEU A 166 -37.70 11.62 -13.98
CA LEU A 166 -38.95 10.89 -14.14
C LEU A 166 -40.16 11.84 -14.23
N GLU A 167 -40.23 12.82 -13.31
CA GLU A 167 -41.28 13.85 -13.32
C GLU A 167 -41.25 14.69 -14.61
N ALA A 168 -40.06 14.99 -15.14
CA ALA A 168 -39.92 15.69 -16.41
C ALA A 168 -40.42 14.85 -17.59
N GLN A 169 -40.12 13.55 -17.61
CA GLN A 169 -40.57 12.64 -18.66
C GLN A 169 -42.08 12.47 -18.66
N GLU A 170 -42.71 12.31 -17.47
CA GLU A 170 -44.18 12.20 -17.37
C GLU A 170 -44.89 13.44 -17.93
N ARG A 171 -44.34 14.64 -17.68
CA ARG A 171 -44.90 15.89 -18.26
C ARG A 171 -44.73 15.94 -19.78
N VAL A 172 -43.61 15.46 -20.32
CA VAL A 172 -43.40 15.39 -21.77
C VAL A 172 -44.42 14.43 -22.39
N ASP A 173 -44.59 13.24 -21.83
CA ASP A 173 -45.53 12.24 -22.32
C ASP A 173 -46.99 12.75 -22.27
N GLU A 174 -47.36 13.49 -21.22
CA GLU A 174 -48.69 14.11 -21.09
C GLU A 174 -48.93 15.18 -22.17
N VAL A 175 -47.92 16.02 -22.46
CA VAL A 175 -48.00 17.03 -23.53
C VAL A 175 -48.09 16.36 -24.90
N GLU A 176 -47.33 15.29 -25.14
CA GLU A 176 -47.37 14.54 -26.41
C GLU A 176 -48.74 13.88 -26.64
N GLN A 177 -49.33 13.26 -25.61
CA GLN A 177 -50.69 12.69 -25.69
C GLN A 177 -51.73 13.77 -25.98
N ASN A 178 -51.71 14.87 -25.23
CA ASN A 178 -52.64 15.97 -25.43
C ASN A 178 -52.53 16.57 -26.85
N TYR A 179 -51.32 16.65 -27.40
CA TYR A 179 -51.10 17.09 -28.78
C TYR A 179 -51.65 16.09 -29.80
N ALA A 180 -51.45 14.78 -29.60
CA ALA A 180 -51.98 13.74 -30.48
C ALA A 180 -53.52 13.73 -30.51
N ASP A 181 -54.16 13.82 -29.33
CA ASP A 181 -55.61 13.88 -29.19
C ASP A 181 -56.22 15.12 -29.86
N ALA A 182 -55.55 16.27 -29.73
CA ALA A 182 -55.96 17.51 -30.40
C ALA A 182 -55.91 17.36 -31.93
N LEU A 183 -54.83 16.77 -32.45
CA LEU A 183 -54.63 16.53 -33.88
C LEU A 183 -55.67 15.56 -34.46
N GLU A 184 -56.03 14.51 -33.72
CA GLU A 184 -57.05 13.54 -34.14
C GLU A 184 -58.46 14.17 -34.16
N LYS A 185 -58.81 14.97 -33.13
CA LYS A 185 -60.05 15.75 -33.12
C LYS A 185 -60.13 16.72 -34.30
N GLU A 186 -59.03 17.38 -34.65
CA GLU A 186 -58.98 18.30 -35.78
C GLU A 186 -59.15 17.57 -37.12
N LYS A 187 -58.49 16.41 -37.29
CA LYS A 187 -58.70 15.53 -38.46
C LYS A 187 -60.15 15.10 -38.61
N LEU A 188 -60.77 14.64 -37.52
CA LEU A 188 -62.16 14.17 -37.54
C LEU A 188 -63.12 15.31 -37.89
N LYS A 189 -62.85 16.52 -37.38
CA LYS A 189 -63.59 17.74 -37.71
C LYS A 189 -63.49 18.06 -39.20
N TYR A 190 -62.27 18.09 -39.76
CA TYR A 190 -62.05 18.29 -41.19
C TYR A 190 -62.77 17.26 -42.05
N GLN A 191 -62.76 15.99 -41.64
CA GLN A 191 -63.40 14.90 -42.37
C GLN A 191 -64.93 15.04 -42.35
N LYS A 192 -65.50 15.48 -41.22
CA LYS A 192 -66.93 15.73 -41.04
C LYS A 192 -67.38 16.96 -41.83
N ASP A 193 -66.60 18.03 -41.81
CA ASP A 193 -66.84 19.26 -42.57
C ASP A 193 -66.75 18.99 -44.09
N TYR A 194 -65.81 18.14 -44.53
CA TYR A 194 -65.74 17.68 -45.91
C TYR A 194 -67.00 16.88 -46.31
N MET A 195 -67.44 15.93 -45.47
CA MET A 195 -68.68 15.17 -45.69
C MET A 195 -69.94 16.04 -45.71
N GLU A 196 -70.01 17.06 -44.85
CA GLU A 196 -71.10 18.03 -44.83
C GLU A 196 -71.07 18.95 -46.04
N SER A 197 -69.89 19.38 -46.51
CA SER A 197 -69.76 20.17 -47.74
C SER A 197 -70.23 19.39 -48.98
N VAL A 198 -69.96 18.08 -49.02
CA VAL A 198 -70.44 17.14 -50.05
C VAL A 198 -71.95 16.89 -49.94
N ARG A 199 -72.55 17.02 -48.75
CA ARG A 199 -74.01 16.97 -48.56
C ARG A 199 -74.70 18.30 -48.89
N ARG A 200 -74.04 19.44 -48.64
CA ARG A 200 -74.57 20.79 -48.88
C ARG A 200 -74.54 21.21 -50.35
N SER A 201 -73.74 20.58 -51.20
CA SER A 201 -73.79 20.76 -52.66
C SER A 201 -75.08 20.27 -53.33
N ASN A 202 -76.07 19.79 -52.56
CA ASN A 202 -77.40 19.41 -53.06
C ASN A 202 -78.57 20.30 -52.61
N THR A 203 -78.39 21.36 -51.81
CA THR A 203 -79.45 22.38 -51.59
C THR A 203 -78.91 23.55 -50.77
N GLU A 204 -79.04 24.77 -51.29
CA GLU A 204 -78.93 26.04 -50.55
C GLU A 204 -80.31 26.48 -50.01
N PRO A 205 -80.44 27.55 -49.18
CA PRO A 205 -79.48 28.21 -48.28
C PRO A 205 -80.08 28.50 -46.87
N THR A 206 -79.28 28.72 -45.80
CA THR A 206 -79.80 29.44 -44.61
C THR A 206 -78.75 30.17 -43.77
N MET A 207 -78.74 31.49 -43.87
CA MET A 207 -78.14 32.44 -42.92
C MET A 207 -78.97 32.49 -41.63
N LEU A 208 -78.73 31.59 -40.67
CA LEU A 208 -79.18 31.78 -39.27
C LEU A 208 -78.38 30.98 -38.24
N LEU A 209 -77.57 30.00 -38.68
CA LEU A 209 -76.70 29.19 -37.82
C LEU A 209 -75.33 29.85 -37.50
N ALA A 210 -74.92 30.86 -38.28
CA ALA A 210 -73.59 31.46 -38.18
C ALA A 210 -73.34 32.31 -36.91
N LEU A 211 -74.39 32.74 -36.19
CA LEU A 211 -74.23 33.60 -35.00
C LEU A 211 -73.93 32.81 -33.71
N GLY A 212 -74.40 31.57 -33.60
CA GLY A 212 -74.12 30.70 -32.45
C GLY A 212 -72.72 30.11 -32.47
N GLU A 213 -72.26 29.67 -33.65
CA GLU A 213 -70.92 29.09 -33.85
C GLU A 213 -69.82 30.14 -33.62
N VAL A 214 -70.05 31.40 -34.01
CA VAL A 214 -69.09 32.50 -33.78
C VAL A 214 -68.95 32.84 -32.29
N ALA A 215 -70.03 32.72 -31.49
CA ALA A 215 -69.96 32.93 -30.05
C ALA A 215 -69.17 31.82 -29.34
N GLU A 216 -69.38 30.57 -29.75
CA GLU A 216 -68.69 29.41 -29.19
C GLU A 216 -67.20 29.39 -29.56
N ILE A 217 -66.85 29.78 -30.79
CA ILE A 217 -65.47 29.96 -31.24
C ILE A 217 -64.80 31.11 -30.50
N LYS A 218 -65.50 32.22 -30.23
CA LYS A 218 -64.97 33.32 -29.42
C LYS A 218 -64.64 32.88 -27.99
N GLN A 219 -65.50 32.06 -27.37
CA GLN A 219 -65.27 31.54 -26.02
C GLN A 219 -64.04 30.61 -25.98
N LYS A 220 -63.92 29.70 -26.95
CA LYS A 220 -62.77 28.79 -27.06
C LYS A 220 -61.46 29.54 -27.33
N LEU A 221 -61.50 30.55 -28.20
CA LEU A 221 -60.36 31.41 -28.46
C LEU A 221 -59.93 32.18 -27.21
N HIS A 222 -60.88 32.64 -26.37
CA HIS A 222 -60.57 33.30 -25.11
C HIS A 222 -59.87 32.36 -24.11
N ASN A 223 -60.35 31.12 -24.00
CA ASN A 223 -59.73 30.10 -23.14
C ASN A 223 -58.33 29.73 -23.62
N GLU A 224 -58.14 29.58 -24.94
CA GLU A 224 -56.83 29.29 -25.54
C GLU A 224 -55.83 30.43 -25.33
N ILE A 225 -56.29 31.68 -25.45
CA ILE A 225 -55.46 32.86 -25.15
C ILE A 225 -55.06 32.90 -23.66
N ALA A 226 -55.96 32.51 -22.76
CA ALA A 226 -55.66 32.46 -21.33
C ALA A 226 -54.63 31.37 -21.00
N LEU A 227 -54.76 30.18 -21.60
CA LEU A 227 -53.79 29.08 -21.46
C LEU A 227 -52.42 29.44 -22.03
N ARG A 228 -52.36 30.08 -23.20
CA ARG A 228 -51.09 30.58 -23.77
C ARG A 228 -50.40 31.58 -22.87
N LYS A 229 -51.15 32.52 -22.28
CA LYS A 229 -50.58 33.48 -21.34
C LYS A 229 -50.02 32.81 -20.07
N ALA A 230 -50.67 31.76 -19.58
CA ALA A 230 -50.17 30.99 -18.45
C ALA A 230 -48.88 30.24 -18.81
N ALA A 231 -48.82 29.61 -19.99
CA ALA A 231 -47.63 28.93 -20.48
C ALA A 231 -46.47 29.90 -20.72
N GLU A 232 -46.73 31.09 -21.30
CA GLU A 232 -45.72 32.15 -21.48
C GLU A 232 -45.15 32.61 -20.13
N ALA A 233 -46.00 32.79 -19.10
CA ALA A 233 -45.54 33.16 -17.77
C ALA A 233 -44.68 32.06 -17.11
N GLU A 234 -44.96 30.79 -17.39
CA GLU A 234 -44.20 29.66 -16.86
C GLU A 234 -42.86 29.49 -17.58
N VAL A 235 -42.81 29.73 -18.89
CA VAL A 235 -41.56 29.83 -19.67
C VAL A 235 -40.69 30.97 -19.14
N ASP A 236 -41.25 32.16 -18.93
CA ASP A 236 -40.52 33.30 -18.34
C ASP A 236 -39.97 32.95 -16.94
N ASN A 237 -40.72 32.22 -16.12
CA ASN A 237 -40.26 31.77 -14.81
C ASN A 237 -39.09 30.77 -14.92
N LEU A 238 -39.17 29.82 -15.85
CA LEU A 238 -38.09 28.84 -16.11
C LEU A 238 -36.84 29.52 -16.67
N GLU A 239 -36.98 30.48 -17.59
CA GLU A 239 -35.85 31.26 -18.11
C GLU A 239 -35.15 32.06 -17.00
N ASN A 240 -35.92 32.65 -16.08
CA ASN A 240 -35.36 33.35 -14.92
C ASN A 240 -34.61 32.40 -13.97
N GLN A 241 -35.13 31.20 -13.73
CA GLN A 241 -34.44 30.19 -12.92
C GLN A 241 -33.16 29.71 -13.60
N LEU A 242 -33.18 29.48 -14.91
CA LEU A 242 -32.02 29.05 -15.68
C LEU A 242 -30.92 30.13 -15.70
N MET A 243 -31.31 31.41 -15.79
CA MET A 243 -30.41 32.55 -15.61
C MET A 243 -29.79 32.60 -14.21
N HIS A 244 -30.57 32.33 -13.17
CA HIS A 244 -30.05 32.27 -11.80
C HIS A 244 -29.01 31.16 -11.63
N TRP A 245 -29.32 29.94 -12.11
CA TRP A 245 -28.39 28.81 -12.09
C TRP A 245 -27.10 29.12 -12.83
N LYS A 246 -27.19 29.67 -14.05
CA LYS A 246 -26.02 30.04 -14.85
C LYS A 246 -25.15 31.08 -14.15
N ASN A 247 -25.75 32.03 -13.44
CA ASN A 247 -25.01 33.02 -12.64
C ASN A 247 -24.33 32.39 -11.42
N THR A 248 -24.98 31.46 -10.73
CA THR A 248 -24.36 30.73 -9.60
C THR A 248 -23.22 29.82 -10.03
N GLU A 249 -23.34 29.17 -11.18
CA GLU A 249 -22.29 28.34 -11.77
C GLU A 249 -21.07 29.19 -12.16
N ASN A 250 -21.30 30.34 -12.81
CA ASN A 250 -20.24 31.29 -13.11
C ASN A 250 -19.54 31.82 -11.85
N ALA A 251 -20.29 32.09 -10.78
CA ALA A 251 -19.71 32.52 -9.50
C ALA A 251 -18.84 31.41 -8.87
N ARG A 252 -19.31 30.16 -8.86
CA ARG A 252 -18.54 28.99 -8.41
C ARG A 252 -17.26 28.79 -9.23
N ASN A 253 -17.36 28.90 -10.55
CA ASN A 253 -16.21 28.77 -11.44
C ASN A 253 -15.19 29.88 -11.20
N ALA A 254 -15.64 31.10 -10.92
CA ALA A 254 -14.76 32.21 -10.54
C ALA A 254 -14.07 31.97 -9.18
N GLU A 255 -14.76 31.41 -8.19
CA GLU A 255 -14.14 31.01 -6.92
C GLU A 255 -13.13 29.87 -7.09
N PHE A 256 -13.46 28.86 -7.89
CA PHE A 256 -12.55 27.76 -8.22
C PHE A 256 -11.27 28.28 -8.87
N LEU A 257 -11.38 29.22 -9.81
CA LEU A 257 -10.23 29.84 -10.45
C LEU A 257 -9.37 30.64 -9.47
N LYS A 258 -10.00 31.36 -8.51
CA LYS A 258 -9.27 32.07 -7.43
C LYS A 258 -8.54 31.11 -6.50
N LEU A 259 -9.15 29.98 -6.14
CA LEU A 259 -8.53 28.96 -5.30
C LEU A 259 -7.35 28.30 -6.00
N ARG A 260 -7.49 28.00 -7.30
CA ARG A 260 -6.40 27.45 -8.11
C ARG A 260 -5.21 28.39 -8.18
N LYS A 261 -5.46 29.69 -8.38
CA LYS A 261 -4.41 30.71 -8.37
C LYS A 261 -3.72 30.83 -7.01
N ARG A 262 -4.46 30.80 -5.90
CA ARG A 262 -3.85 30.80 -4.56
C ARG A 262 -2.99 29.56 -4.32
N LEU A 263 -3.42 28.40 -4.81
CA LEU A 263 -2.63 27.18 -4.71
C LEU A 263 -1.31 27.29 -5.48
N GLU A 264 -1.35 27.83 -6.71
CA GLU A 264 -0.14 28.11 -7.51
C GLU A 264 0.78 29.13 -6.81
N ASP A 265 0.24 30.19 -6.21
CA ASP A 265 1.01 31.18 -5.44
C ASP A 265 1.70 30.54 -4.21
N GLU A 266 0.99 29.67 -3.47
CA GLU A 266 1.53 28.92 -2.33
C GLU A 266 2.60 27.91 -2.76
N GLU A 267 2.44 27.23 -3.89
CA GLU A 267 3.46 26.34 -4.47
C GLU A 267 4.74 27.10 -4.82
N GLN A 268 4.62 28.29 -5.42
CA GLN A 268 5.77 29.16 -5.70
C GLN A 268 6.44 29.67 -4.43
N GLN A 269 5.66 30.04 -3.41
CA GLN A 269 6.22 30.50 -2.13
C GLN A 269 6.93 29.37 -1.39
N LYS A 270 6.39 28.16 -1.44
CA LYS A 270 7.02 26.95 -0.93
C LYS A 270 8.36 26.70 -1.62
N ALA A 271 8.42 26.77 -2.95
CA ALA A 271 9.66 26.59 -3.70
C ALA A 271 10.74 27.61 -3.27
N LYS A 272 10.38 28.89 -3.13
CA LYS A 272 11.31 29.94 -2.63
C LYS A 272 11.84 29.65 -1.23
N LEU A 273 10.99 29.16 -0.33
CA LEU A 273 11.40 28.79 1.02
C LEU A 273 12.30 27.54 1.02
N GLU A 274 12.05 26.58 0.13
CA GLU A 274 12.91 25.42 -0.07
C GLU A 274 14.30 25.85 -0.56
N ASP A 275 14.39 26.77 -1.52
CA ASP A 275 15.65 27.35 -2.00
C ASP A 275 16.40 28.10 -0.89
N GLU A 276 15.69 28.87 -0.05
CA GLU A 276 16.30 29.61 1.07
C GLU A 276 16.81 28.66 2.18
N ILE A 277 16.08 27.59 2.45
CA ILE A 277 16.51 26.53 3.36
C ILE A 277 17.77 25.84 2.81
N GLU A 278 17.84 25.58 1.51
CA GLU A 278 19.03 24.98 0.88
C GLU A 278 20.25 25.90 0.99
N LEU A 279 20.07 27.20 0.75
CA LEU A 279 21.13 28.20 0.91
C LEU A 279 21.66 28.26 2.35
N LEU A 280 20.75 28.29 3.34
CA LEU A 280 21.11 28.29 4.76
C LEU A 280 21.83 27.01 5.19
N GLN A 281 21.42 25.86 4.64
CA GLN A 281 22.09 24.57 4.88
C GLN A 281 23.51 24.56 4.29
N SER A 282 23.71 25.12 3.10
CA SER A 282 25.03 25.26 2.47
C SER A 282 25.95 26.15 3.31
N GLN A 283 25.45 27.29 3.80
CA GLN A 283 26.20 28.18 4.68
C GLN A 283 26.60 27.50 6.00
N LEU A 284 25.69 26.73 6.61
CA LEU A 284 25.99 25.94 7.81
C LEU A 284 27.07 24.88 7.57
N LEU A 285 27.02 24.21 6.41
CA LEU A 285 28.03 23.22 6.01
C LEU A 285 29.40 23.88 5.84
N GLN A 286 29.45 25.05 5.20
CA GLN A 286 30.68 25.80 5.02
C GLN A 286 31.29 26.24 6.36
N ILE A 287 30.48 26.79 7.27
CA ILE A 287 30.91 27.16 8.62
C ILE A 287 31.42 25.92 9.39
N SER A 288 30.75 24.77 9.23
CA SER A 288 31.19 23.52 9.88
C SER A 288 32.53 23.03 9.33
N PHE A 289 32.77 23.20 8.03
CA PHE A 289 34.02 22.85 7.38
C PHE A 289 35.16 23.77 7.82
N GLU A 290 34.92 25.08 7.86
CA GLU A 290 35.87 26.08 8.36
C GLU A 290 36.22 25.86 9.85
N ALA A 291 35.23 25.45 10.66
CA ALA A 291 35.45 25.08 12.07
C ALA A 291 36.30 23.80 12.21
N ASP A 292 36.10 22.79 11.36
CA ASP A 292 36.90 21.56 11.34
C ASP A 292 38.30 21.79 10.78
N GLU A 293 38.46 22.68 9.79
CA GLU A 293 39.76 23.09 9.27
C GLU A 293 40.56 23.88 10.32
N SER A 294 39.89 24.79 11.05
CA SER A 294 40.48 25.51 12.18
C SER A 294 40.94 24.55 13.30
N ARG A 295 40.18 23.49 13.57
CA ARG A 295 40.58 22.42 14.49
C ARG A 295 41.81 21.64 14.00
N ARG A 296 41.84 21.30 12.72
CA ARG A 296 43.00 20.58 12.11
C ARG A 296 44.25 21.45 12.06
N ASN A 297 44.11 22.76 11.89
CA ASN A 297 45.23 23.71 11.95
C ASN A 297 45.77 23.89 13.38
N LEU A 298 44.92 23.78 14.41
CA LEU A 298 45.38 23.67 15.80
C LEU A 298 46.15 22.36 16.07
N ASP A 299 45.70 21.24 15.49
CA ASP A 299 46.39 19.94 15.61
C ASP A 299 47.73 19.91 14.85
N ARG A 300 47.84 20.60 13.70
CA ARG A 300 49.10 20.71 12.93
C ARG A 300 50.16 21.59 13.58
N GLY A 301 49.82 22.43 14.55
CA GLY A 301 50.78 23.24 15.29
C GLY A 301 51.68 22.43 16.26
N LEU A 302 51.42 21.13 16.43
CA LEU A 302 52.05 20.31 17.48
C LEU A 302 52.92 19.14 17.00
N SER A 303 53.25 19.04 15.71
CA SER A 303 54.15 17.98 15.23
C SER A 303 55.08 18.44 14.11
N GLY A 304 56.31 18.79 14.48
CA GLY A 304 57.41 19.09 13.57
C GLY A 304 58.22 17.85 13.15
N GLU A 305 58.62 17.91 11.87
CA GLU A 305 59.85 17.41 11.21
C GLU A 305 60.17 15.89 11.14
N ILE A 306 60.28 15.36 9.90
CA ILE A 306 61.52 14.92 9.18
C ILE A 306 61.12 14.09 7.91
N PRO A 307 61.88 14.15 6.78
CA PRO A 307 61.34 14.05 5.40
C PRO A 307 61.60 12.74 4.61
N SER A 308 60.99 12.69 3.40
CA SER A 308 60.92 11.66 2.33
C SER A 308 62.25 11.37 1.59
N PRO A 309 62.34 10.41 0.60
CA PRO A 309 61.83 10.57 -0.79
C PRO A 309 61.28 9.26 -1.47
N VAL A 310 60.18 9.20 -2.26
CA VAL A 310 59.85 9.61 -3.66
C VAL A 310 59.73 8.39 -4.63
N ASP A 311 58.77 8.50 -5.58
CA ASP A 311 58.54 7.81 -6.88
C ASP A 311 57.69 6.52 -6.93
N SER A 312 56.75 6.33 -7.87
CA SER A 312 56.22 7.16 -8.97
C SER A 312 55.01 6.48 -9.66
N LEU A 313 54.30 7.25 -10.48
CA LEU A 313 53.42 6.92 -11.64
C LEU A 313 51.89 7.16 -11.54
N THR A 314 51.50 8.01 -12.49
CA THR A 314 50.27 8.71 -12.96
C THR A 314 49.23 7.77 -13.61
N PRO A 315 47.97 8.18 -13.99
CA PRO A 315 47.64 9.47 -14.64
C PRO A 315 46.30 10.20 -14.37
N GLU A 316 46.37 11.50 -14.73
CA GLU A 316 45.44 12.45 -15.39
C GLU A 316 44.13 11.88 -15.98
N SER A 317 43.00 12.60 -16.17
CA SER A 317 42.49 13.92 -15.77
C SER A 317 41.05 14.07 -16.29
N ASN A 318 40.20 14.75 -15.52
CA ASN A 318 39.05 15.62 -15.88
C ASN A 318 37.88 15.12 -16.77
N HIS A 319 36.67 15.08 -16.19
CA HIS A 319 35.60 16.10 -16.32
C HIS A 319 34.41 15.71 -15.41
N GLN A 320 34.17 16.43 -14.29
CA GLN A 320 33.09 17.42 -14.09
C GLN A 320 31.65 16.86 -14.11
N GLU A 321 31.15 16.51 -12.91
CA GLU A 321 29.72 16.36 -12.60
C GLU A 321 29.11 17.70 -12.15
N PRO A 322 27.88 18.04 -12.58
CA PRO A 322 27.06 19.05 -11.93
C PRO A 322 26.40 18.46 -10.67
N ARG A 323 26.55 19.16 -9.54
CA ARG A 323 25.97 18.79 -8.25
C ARG A 323 24.61 19.48 -8.06
N GLU A 324 23.56 18.70 -7.87
CA GLU A 324 22.32 19.13 -7.19
C GLU A 324 22.11 18.30 -5.91
N SER A 325 21.83 18.98 -4.81
CA SER A 325 21.38 18.44 -3.53
C SER A 325 19.84 18.54 -3.50
N GLY A 326 19.01 17.80 -2.76
CA GLY A 326 19.14 16.67 -1.87
C GLY A 326 17.78 16.51 -1.16
N ASN A 327 17.08 15.38 -1.32
CA ASN A 327 15.81 15.10 -0.64
C ASN A 327 16.02 14.05 0.49
N GLY A 328 16.25 14.48 1.75
CA GLY A 328 16.97 13.78 2.84
C GLY A 328 16.86 12.24 3.05
N GLU A 329 15.76 11.57 2.70
CA GLU A 329 15.68 10.09 2.67
C GLU A 329 16.03 9.52 1.30
N LYS A 330 15.56 10.16 0.22
CA LYS A 330 16.01 9.91 -1.15
C LYS A 330 17.49 10.26 -1.34
N THR A 331 18.04 11.27 -0.65
CA THR A 331 19.47 11.63 -0.75
C THR A 331 20.35 10.54 -0.18
N SER A 332 19.93 9.82 0.87
CA SER A 332 20.74 8.75 1.45
C SER A 332 20.79 7.51 0.52
N MET A 333 19.69 7.20 -0.16
CA MET A 333 19.60 6.08 -1.10
C MET A 333 20.20 6.42 -2.47
N VAL A 334 19.95 7.62 -3.00
CA VAL A 334 20.59 8.14 -4.23
C VAL A 334 22.11 8.28 -4.01
N LYS A 335 22.56 8.75 -2.84
CA LYS A 335 23.99 8.72 -2.49
C LYS A 335 24.56 7.31 -2.40
N LEU A 336 23.78 6.27 -2.11
CA LEU A 336 24.28 4.89 -2.11
C LEU A 336 24.49 4.40 -3.56
N PHE A 337 23.57 4.76 -4.46
CA PHE A 337 23.72 4.55 -5.91
C PHE A 337 24.94 5.29 -6.48
N GLU A 338 25.16 6.54 -6.08
CA GLU A 338 26.23 7.41 -6.61
C GLU A 338 27.59 7.23 -5.92
N GLN A 339 27.64 7.00 -4.59
CA GLN A 339 28.91 6.92 -3.84
C GLN A 339 29.47 5.50 -3.70
N VAL A 340 28.62 4.46 -3.65
CA VAL A 340 29.07 3.05 -3.53
C VAL A 340 29.03 2.35 -4.88
N GLY A 341 28.12 2.75 -5.77
CA GLY A 341 27.84 2.12 -7.06
C GLY A 341 26.98 0.88 -6.88
N LEU A 342 25.77 0.88 -7.45
CA LEU A 342 24.87 -0.28 -7.44
C LEU A 342 25.60 -1.57 -7.89
N HIS A 343 26.47 -1.48 -8.91
CA HIS A 343 27.30 -2.59 -9.36
C HIS A 343 28.21 -3.18 -8.28
N LYS A 344 28.73 -2.34 -7.37
CA LYS A 344 29.60 -2.78 -6.27
C LYS A 344 28.81 -3.49 -5.17
N ILE A 345 27.54 -3.15 -4.99
CA ILE A 345 26.65 -3.88 -4.07
C ILE A 345 26.22 -5.20 -4.68
N LEU A 346 25.93 -5.20 -5.99
CA LEU A 346 25.59 -6.42 -6.72
C LEU A 346 26.77 -7.40 -6.76
N SER A 347 28.02 -6.92 -6.88
CA SER A 347 29.18 -7.82 -6.80
C SER A 347 29.36 -8.46 -5.42
N LEU A 348 28.88 -7.81 -4.34
CA LEU A 348 28.90 -8.41 -3.00
C LEU A 348 27.88 -9.55 -2.84
N LEU A 349 26.88 -9.68 -3.73
CA LEU A 349 26.00 -10.85 -3.76
C LEU A 349 26.77 -12.14 -4.10
N GLU A 350 27.90 -12.02 -4.78
CA GLU A 350 28.79 -13.12 -5.16
C GLU A 350 29.95 -13.33 -4.19
N SER A 351 30.00 -12.59 -3.07
CA SER A 351 31.04 -12.73 -2.05
C SER A 351 31.12 -14.17 -1.54
N GLU A 352 32.32 -14.69 -1.24
CA GLU A 352 32.48 -16.01 -0.62
C GLU A 352 32.00 -16.03 0.85
N ASP A 353 32.01 -14.88 1.51
CA ASP A 353 31.55 -14.72 2.89
C ASP A 353 30.02 -14.72 2.97
N ALA A 354 29.47 -15.67 3.73
CA ALA A 354 28.03 -15.83 3.88
C ALA A 354 27.35 -14.62 4.55
N ASP A 355 27.98 -14.01 5.55
CA ASP A 355 27.44 -12.84 6.22
C ASP A 355 27.44 -11.64 5.29
N VAL A 356 28.50 -11.44 4.50
CA VAL A 356 28.56 -10.38 3.49
C VAL A 356 27.45 -10.56 2.45
N ARG A 357 27.28 -11.77 1.92
CA ARG A 357 26.17 -12.06 0.99
C ARG A 357 24.82 -11.74 1.61
N ILE A 358 24.54 -12.24 2.81
CA ILE A 358 23.25 -12.00 3.50
C ILE A 358 22.96 -10.50 3.64
N HIS A 359 23.96 -9.71 4.05
CA HIS A 359 23.78 -8.26 4.18
C HIS A 359 23.61 -7.58 2.83
N ALA A 360 24.34 -8.02 1.79
CA ALA A 360 24.17 -7.51 0.43
C ALA A 360 22.74 -7.78 -0.10
N VAL A 361 22.20 -9.00 0.07
CA VAL A 361 20.81 -9.30 -0.34
C VAL A 361 19.81 -8.41 0.41
N LYS A 362 20.02 -8.15 1.70
CA LYS A 362 19.15 -7.26 2.51
C LYS A 362 19.18 -5.83 2.00
N VAL A 363 20.36 -5.32 1.64
CA VAL A 363 20.50 -3.99 1.04
C VAL A 363 19.73 -3.93 -0.27
N VAL A 364 19.92 -4.91 -1.17
CA VAL A 364 19.19 -4.97 -2.45
C VAL A 364 17.68 -5.06 -2.23
N ALA A 365 17.21 -5.87 -1.27
CA ALA A 365 15.79 -5.98 -0.96
C ALA A 365 15.17 -4.66 -0.47
N ASN A 366 15.89 -3.92 0.36
CA ASN A 366 15.47 -2.60 0.84
C ASN A 366 15.47 -1.58 -0.30
N LEU A 367 16.50 -1.59 -1.16
CA LEU A 367 16.54 -0.70 -2.34
C LEU A 367 15.40 -0.99 -3.30
N ALA A 368 15.06 -2.25 -3.53
CA ALA A 368 13.96 -2.67 -4.40
C ALA A 368 12.58 -2.26 -3.88
N ALA A 369 12.44 -1.95 -2.59
CA ALA A 369 11.17 -1.48 -2.03
C ALA A 369 10.74 -0.12 -2.59
N GLU A 370 11.70 0.69 -3.06
CA GLU A 370 11.45 1.96 -3.71
C GLU A 370 11.20 1.77 -5.22
N GLU A 371 10.04 2.22 -5.70
CA GLU A 371 9.62 2.09 -7.11
C GLU A 371 10.66 2.61 -8.10
N SER A 372 11.26 3.77 -7.80
CA SER A 372 12.26 4.42 -8.66
C SER A 372 13.57 3.62 -8.82
N ASN A 373 13.83 2.63 -7.97
CA ASN A 373 15.03 1.81 -8.02
C ASN A 373 14.81 0.47 -8.72
N GLN A 374 13.55 0.02 -8.86
CA GLN A 374 13.24 -1.33 -9.30
C GLN A 374 13.77 -1.62 -10.71
N GLU A 375 13.56 -0.71 -11.65
CA GLU A 375 14.05 -0.84 -13.03
C GLU A 375 15.59 -0.80 -13.07
N ARG A 376 16.22 0.16 -12.38
CA ARG A 376 17.68 0.29 -12.32
C ARG A 376 18.38 -0.93 -11.74
N ILE A 377 17.81 -1.54 -10.70
CA ILE A 377 18.33 -2.79 -10.11
C ILE A 377 18.30 -3.92 -11.14
N VAL A 378 17.24 -4.00 -11.93
CA VAL A 378 17.07 -5.00 -12.97
C VAL A 378 18.05 -4.77 -14.12
N GLU A 379 18.17 -3.55 -14.61
CA GLU A 379 19.12 -3.14 -15.66
C GLU A 379 20.57 -3.43 -15.27
N ALA A 380 20.92 -3.22 -13.99
CA ALA A 380 22.26 -3.51 -13.48
C ALA A 380 22.54 -5.02 -13.27
N GLY A 381 21.59 -5.91 -13.59
CA GLY A 381 21.73 -7.36 -13.47
C GLY A 381 21.32 -7.94 -12.10
N GLY A 382 20.76 -7.13 -11.21
CA GLY A 382 20.42 -7.55 -9.84
C GLY A 382 19.39 -8.68 -9.78
N LEU A 383 18.43 -8.71 -10.71
CA LEU A 383 17.47 -9.81 -10.80
C LEU A 383 18.16 -11.16 -11.08
N ALA A 384 19.11 -11.19 -12.01
CA ALA A 384 19.83 -12.41 -12.36
C ALA A 384 20.64 -12.94 -11.16
N SER A 385 21.28 -12.04 -10.40
CA SER A 385 22.00 -12.39 -9.17
C SER A 385 21.04 -12.93 -8.09
N LEU A 386 19.87 -12.31 -7.89
CA LEU A 386 18.85 -12.78 -6.93
C LEU A 386 18.31 -14.17 -7.29
N LEU A 387 18.02 -14.41 -8.57
CA LEU A 387 17.58 -15.73 -9.05
C LEU A 387 18.68 -16.79 -8.93
N THR A 388 19.94 -16.41 -9.16
CA THR A 388 21.09 -17.30 -8.94
C THR A 388 21.20 -17.69 -7.46
N LEU A 389 21.03 -16.73 -6.54
CA LEU A 389 21.02 -17.00 -5.11
C LEU A 389 19.88 -17.93 -4.67
N LEU A 390 18.67 -17.78 -5.22
CA LEU A 390 17.57 -18.73 -4.98
C LEU A 390 17.89 -20.15 -5.47
N ARG A 391 18.75 -20.29 -6.48
CA ARG A 391 19.13 -21.58 -7.06
C ARG A 391 20.25 -22.26 -6.28
N SER A 392 21.28 -21.51 -5.90
CA SER A 392 22.54 -22.06 -5.38
C SER A 392 22.67 -22.02 -3.86
N SER A 393 21.95 -21.13 -3.18
CA SER A 393 22.06 -20.99 -1.73
C SER A 393 21.41 -22.17 -0.99
N THR A 394 21.99 -22.53 0.15
CA THR A 394 21.36 -23.41 1.15
C THR A 394 20.87 -22.61 2.36
N ASP A 395 21.18 -21.31 2.43
CA ASP A 395 20.82 -20.44 3.54
C ASP A 395 19.37 -19.96 3.38
N GLU A 396 18.54 -20.27 4.39
CA GLU A 396 17.13 -19.91 4.42
C GLU A 396 16.90 -18.40 4.53
N THR A 397 17.80 -17.67 5.19
CA THR A 397 17.75 -16.19 5.24
C THR A 397 17.98 -15.59 3.87
N ILE A 398 18.93 -16.13 3.08
CA ILE A 398 19.13 -15.71 1.70
C ILE A 398 17.87 -15.97 0.87
N HIS A 399 17.28 -17.17 0.96
CA HIS A 399 16.03 -17.48 0.24
C HIS A 399 14.90 -16.51 0.58
N ARG A 400 14.69 -16.27 1.88
CA ARG A 400 13.67 -15.33 2.37
C ARG A 400 13.87 -13.93 1.81
N VAL A 401 15.08 -13.39 1.96
CA VAL A 401 15.37 -11.99 1.59
C VAL A 401 15.41 -11.83 0.07
N ALA A 402 15.95 -12.80 -0.67
CA ALA A 402 15.96 -12.78 -2.13
C ALA A 402 14.54 -12.89 -2.71
N ALA A 403 13.69 -13.78 -2.18
CA ALA A 403 12.29 -13.85 -2.56
C ALA A 403 11.55 -12.54 -2.25
N GLY A 404 11.86 -11.88 -1.12
CA GLY A 404 11.32 -10.56 -0.77
C GLY A 404 11.77 -9.46 -1.74
N ALA A 405 13.04 -9.44 -2.12
CA ALA A 405 13.56 -8.51 -3.13
C ALA A 405 12.84 -8.72 -4.48
N ILE A 406 12.71 -9.97 -4.93
CA ILE A 406 11.99 -10.32 -6.17
C ILE A 406 10.51 -9.91 -6.07
N ALA A 407 9.87 -10.06 -4.91
CA ALA A 407 8.50 -9.60 -4.70
C ALA A 407 8.37 -8.09 -4.91
N ASN A 408 9.30 -7.30 -4.38
CA ASN A 408 9.33 -5.86 -4.59
C ASN A 408 9.57 -5.50 -6.06
N LEU A 409 10.55 -6.15 -6.72
CA LEU A 409 10.81 -5.94 -8.15
C LEU A 409 9.61 -6.30 -9.03
N ALA A 410 8.83 -7.31 -8.64
CA ALA A 410 7.62 -7.75 -9.33
C ALA A 410 6.43 -6.78 -9.19
N MET A 411 6.55 -5.69 -8.42
CA MET A 411 5.51 -4.65 -8.38
C MET A 411 5.48 -3.81 -9.67
N ASN A 412 6.60 -3.73 -10.38
CA ASN A 412 6.71 -3.06 -11.68
C ASN A 412 6.38 -4.02 -12.83
N GLU A 413 5.45 -3.65 -13.71
CA GLU A 413 4.97 -4.50 -14.80
C GLU A 413 6.08 -4.90 -15.80
N THR A 414 6.97 -3.99 -16.17
CA THR A 414 8.10 -4.24 -17.09
C THR A 414 9.03 -5.33 -16.54
N ASN A 415 9.29 -5.32 -15.23
CA ASN A 415 10.13 -6.31 -14.57
C ASN A 415 9.48 -7.70 -14.53
N GLN A 416 8.15 -7.78 -14.47
CA GLN A 416 7.45 -9.06 -14.40
C GLN A 416 7.73 -9.94 -15.62
N GLU A 417 7.75 -9.36 -16.83
CA GLU A 417 8.08 -10.11 -18.05
C GLU A 417 9.49 -10.72 -18.00
N LEU A 418 10.47 -9.95 -17.47
CA LEU A 418 11.84 -10.42 -17.32
C LEU A 418 12.00 -11.46 -16.20
N ILE A 419 11.32 -11.30 -15.07
CA ILE A 419 11.28 -12.30 -13.99
C ILE A 419 10.77 -13.63 -14.55
N MET A 420 9.73 -13.59 -15.38
CA MET A 420 9.21 -14.77 -16.04
C MET A 420 10.18 -15.34 -17.07
N SER A 421 10.80 -14.50 -17.92
CA SER A 421 11.74 -14.97 -18.95
C SER A 421 12.96 -15.70 -18.37
N GLN A 422 13.40 -15.31 -17.16
CA GLN A 422 14.51 -15.93 -16.45
C GLN A 422 14.12 -17.13 -15.55
N GLY A 423 12.88 -17.62 -15.64
CA GLY A 423 12.40 -18.80 -14.89
C GLY A 423 12.14 -18.52 -13.41
N GLY A 424 11.78 -17.28 -13.07
CA GLY A 424 11.54 -16.85 -11.69
C GLY A 424 10.44 -17.61 -10.98
N ILE A 425 9.34 -17.96 -11.67
CA ILE A 425 8.24 -18.74 -11.06
C ILE A 425 8.71 -20.15 -10.71
N SER A 426 9.45 -20.80 -11.60
CA SER A 426 10.00 -22.13 -11.36
C SER A 426 10.91 -22.15 -10.11
N LEU A 427 11.77 -21.14 -9.96
CA LEU A 427 12.67 -21.00 -8.79
C LEU A 427 11.93 -20.65 -7.49
N LEU A 428 10.96 -19.73 -7.55
CA LEU A 428 10.10 -19.39 -6.42
C LEU A 428 9.29 -20.62 -5.97
N SER A 429 8.74 -21.38 -6.92
CA SER A 429 7.99 -22.60 -6.65
C SER A 429 8.88 -23.67 -5.99
N LEU A 430 10.10 -23.87 -6.50
CA LEU A 430 11.07 -24.78 -5.90
C LEU A 430 11.44 -24.32 -4.47
N THR A 431 11.63 -23.01 -4.27
CA THR A 431 11.90 -22.45 -2.93
C THR A 431 10.75 -22.73 -1.97
N ALA A 432 9.49 -22.55 -2.40
CA ALA A 432 8.33 -22.87 -1.59
C ALA A 432 8.25 -24.35 -1.19
N THR A 433 8.67 -25.28 -2.05
CA THR A 433 8.65 -26.72 -1.72
C THR A 433 9.68 -27.13 -0.68
N LYS A 434 10.76 -26.36 -0.53
CA LYS A 434 11.86 -26.65 0.39
C LYS A 434 11.80 -25.85 1.69
N ALA A 435 11.08 -24.74 1.70
CA ALA A 435 11.04 -23.84 2.85
C ALA A 435 10.12 -24.37 3.96
N GLU A 436 10.63 -24.38 5.18
CA GLU A 436 9.85 -24.68 6.40
C GLU A 436 9.44 -23.37 7.11
N ASP A 437 10.25 -22.31 7.02
CA ASP A 437 9.95 -21.00 7.62
C ASP A 437 8.72 -20.33 6.97
N PRO A 438 7.65 -20.06 7.73
CA PRO A 438 6.47 -19.34 7.23
C PRO A 438 6.81 -17.95 6.67
N GLN A 439 7.85 -17.30 7.18
CA GLN A 439 8.24 -15.99 6.68
C GLN A 439 8.85 -16.08 5.27
N THR A 440 9.64 -17.10 4.97
CA THR A 440 10.12 -17.42 3.61
C THR A 440 8.93 -17.68 2.68
N LEU A 441 8.00 -18.55 3.10
CA LEU A 441 6.78 -18.84 2.31
C LEU A 441 5.95 -17.58 2.05
N ARG A 442 5.87 -16.66 3.03
CA ARG A 442 5.17 -15.38 2.85
C ARG A 442 5.80 -14.53 1.74
N MET A 443 7.12 -14.44 1.70
CA MET A 443 7.83 -13.68 0.66
C MET A 443 7.64 -14.31 -0.72
N VAL A 444 7.76 -15.63 -0.81
CA VAL A 444 7.52 -16.37 -2.06
C VAL A 444 6.08 -16.21 -2.56
N ALA A 445 5.09 -16.39 -1.68
CA ALA A 445 3.68 -16.16 -2.01
C ALA A 445 3.43 -14.71 -2.44
N GLY A 446 4.08 -13.74 -1.79
CA GLY A 446 4.02 -12.33 -2.16
C GLY A 446 4.52 -12.07 -3.59
N ALA A 447 5.68 -12.63 -3.95
CA ALA A 447 6.24 -12.51 -5.30
C ALA A 447 5.32 -13.13 -6.36
N ILE A 448 4.85 -14.36 -6.14
CA ILE A 448 3.95 -15.04 -7.09
C ILE A 448 2.63 -14.27 -7.20
N ALA A 449 2.09 -13.74 -6.09
CA ALA A 449 0.85 -12.98 -6.09
C ALA A 449 0.94 -11.66 -6.89
N ASN A 450 2.10 -10.99 -6.90
CA ASN A 450 2.33 -9.82 -7.74
C ASN A 450 2.34 -10.22 -9.23
N LEU A 451 2.99 -11.34 -9.57
CA LEU A 451 3.04 -11.88 -10.94
C LEU A 451 1.66 -12.38 -11.43
N CYS A 452 0.79 -12.85 -10.54
CA CYS A 452 -0.58 -13.24 -10.87
C CYS A 452 -1.46 -12.09 -11.37
N GLY A 453 -1.07 -10.84 -11.13
CA GLY A 453 -1.81 -9.65 -11.55
C GLY A 453 -1.61 -9.24 -13.01
N ASN A 454 -0.80 -9.97 -13.78
CA ASN A 454 -0.48 -9.63 -15.17
C ASN A 454 -1.20 -10.56 -16.16
N ASP A 455 -2.08 -9.97 -16.96
CA ASP A 455 -2.92 -10.68 -17.94
C ASP A 455 -2.09 -11.42 -19.01
N LYS A 456 -0.94 -10.86 -19.39
CA LYS A 456 -0.05 -11.42 -20.44
C LYS A 456 0.70 -12.67 -19.97
N LEU A 457 0.89 -12.83 -18.65
CA LEU A 457 1.79 -13.83 -18.08
C LEU A 457 1.09 -15.10 -17.59
N GLN A 458 -0.25 -15.16 -17.64
CA GLN A 458 -1.04 -16.26 -17.07
C GLN A 458 -0.65 -17.65 -17.59
N GLY A 459 -0.49 -17.80 -18.90
CA GLY A 459 -0.14 -19.09 -19.52
C GLY A 459 1.21 -19.61 -19.03
N LYS A 460 2.18 -18.72 -18.91
CA LYS A 460 3.52 -19.05 -18.41
C LYS A 460 3.53 -19.30 -16.91
N LEU A 461 2.77 -18.52 -16.13
CA LEU A 461 2.62 -18.71 -14.68
C LEU A 461 2.06 -20.11 -14.37
N ARG A 462 1.08 -20.56 -15.16
CA ARG A 462 0.57 -21.92 -15.09
C ARG A 462 1.63 -22.96 -15.46
N ALA A 463 2.27 -22.79 -16.61
CA ALA A 463 3.26 -23.76 -17.13
C ALA A 463 4.43 -23.97 -16.16
N GLU A 464 4.87 -22.92 -15.48
CA GLU A 464 5.95 -22.98 -14.48
C GLU A 464 5.49 -23.38 -13.07
N GLY A 465 4.20 -23.70 -12.88
CA GLY A 465 3.67 -24.25 -11.64
C GLY A 465 3.34 -23.22 -10.55
N GLY A 466 3.20 -21.93 -10.88
CA GLY A 466 2.93 -20.87 -9.90
C GLY A 466 1.63 -21.10 -9.10
N ILE A 467 0.55 -21.55 -9.75
CA ILE A 467 -0.71 -21.87 -9.07
C ILE A 467 -0.55 -23.06 -8.12
N ARG A 468 0.15 -24.11 -8.58
CA ARG A 468 0.45 -25.29 -7.76
C ARG A 468 1.29 -24.93 -6.54
N ALA A 469 2.24 -24.00 -6.68
CA ALA A 469 3.03 -23.50 -5.56
C ALA A 469 2.16 -22.74 -4.54
N LEU A 470 1.28 -21.84 -4.99
CA LEU A 470 0.33 -21.15 -4.10
C LEU A 470 -0.54 -22.15 -3.31
N LEU A 471 -1.09 -23.16 -3.98
CA LEU A 471 -1.90 -24.19 -3.32
C LEU A 471 -1.08 -25.11 -2.41
N GLY A 472 0.18 -25.39 -2.76
CA GLY A 472 1.10 -26.15 -1.91
C GLY A 472 1.37 -25.46 -0.58
N MET A 473 1.54 -24.12 -0.61
CA MET A 473 1.82 -23.31 0.59
C MET A 473 0.66 -23.24 1.58
N VAL A 474 -0.57 -23.57 1.17
CA VAL A 474 -1.74 -23.64 2.06
C VAL A 474 -1.48 -24.55 3.27
N ARG A 475 -0.67 -25.60 3.10
CA ARG A 475 -0.37 -26.60 4.14
C ARG A 475 0.29 -26.01 5.38
N CYS A 476 0.97 -24.86 5.28
CA CYS A 476 1.63 -24.23 6.43
C CYS A 476 0.64 -23.62 7.44
N LYS A 477 -0.62 -23.38 7.04
CA LYS A 477 -1.69 -22.80 7.87
C LYS A 477 -1.37 -21.43 8.50
N HIS A 478 -0.26 -20.79 8.12
CA HIS A 478 0.15 -19.52 8.68
C HIS A 478 -0.70 -18.36 8.09
N PRO A 479 -1.40 -17.54 8.90
CA PRO A 479 -2.35 -16.55 8.42
C PRO A 479 -1.77 -15.58 7.36
N ASP A 480 -0.56 -15.09 7.58
CA ASP A 480 0.08 -14.15 6.65
C ASP A 480 0.43 -14.79 5.29
N VAL A 481 0.77 -16.09 5.28
CA VAL A 481 1.05 -16.83 4.04
C VAL A 481 -0.26 -17.06 3.31
N LEU A 482 -1.30 -17.50 4.02
CA LEU A 482 -2.63 -17.70 3.44
C LEU A 482 -3.23 -16.41 2.88
N ALA A 483 -2.97 -15.25 3.51
CA ALA A 483 -3.38 -13.95 2.99
C ALA A 483 -2.71 -13.62 1.64
N GLN A 484 -1.41 -13.92 1.50
CA GLN A 484 -0.70 -13.75 0.23
C GLN A 484 -1.17 -14.74 -0.84
N VAL A 485 -1.45 -15.99 -0.46
CA VAL A 485 -2.03 -17.02 -1.34
C VAL A 485 -3.41 -16.57 -1.84
N ALA A 486 -4.27 -16.11 -0.93
CA ALA A 486 -5.59 -15.57 -1.28
C ALA A 486 -5.48 -14.38 -2.24
N ARG A 487 -4.54 -13.45 -1.97
CA ARG A 487 -4.25 -12.30 -2.84
C ARG A 487 -3.85 -12.75 -4.25
N GLY A 488 -2.94 -13.73 -4.36
CA GLY A 488 -2.49 -14.26 -5.65
C GLY A 488 -3.62 -14.91 -6.44
N ILE A 489 -4.45 -15.73 -5.78
CA ILE A 489 -5.62 -16.35 -6.38
C ILE A 489 -6.64 -15.30 -6.86
N ALA A 490 -6.90 -14.26 -6.05
CA ALA A 490 -7.80 -13.18 -6.41
C ALA A 490 -7.30 -12.37 -7.62
N ASN A 491 -6.00 -12.04 -7.64
CA ASN A 491 -5.36 -11.36 -8.76
C ASN A 491 -5.50 -12.19 -10.03
N PHE A 492 -5.16 -13.49 -9.96
CA PHE A 492 -5.26 -14.38 -11.12
C PHE A 492 -6.70 -14.52 -11.62
N ALA A 493 -7.68 -14.69 -10.72
CA ALA A 493 -9.10 -14.78 -11.08
C ALA A 493 -9.61 -13.49 -11.77
N LYS A 494 -9.22 -12.32 -11.24
CA LYS A 494 -9.55 -11.03 -11.85
C LYS A 494 -8.96 -10.90 -13.26
N CYS A 495 -7.71 -11.31 -13.42
CA CYS A 495 -7.00 -11.29 -14.69
C CYS A 495 -7.63 -12.25 -15.72
N GLU A 496 -7.96 -13.48 -15.33
CA GLU A 496 -8.67 -14.42 -16.22
C GLU A 496 -10.01 -13.84 -16.66
N SER A 497 -10.70 -13.17 -15.74
CA SER A 497 -12.01 -12.64 -16.01
C SER A 497 -11.99 -11.50 -17.04
N ARG A 498 -11.02 -10.59 -16.92
CA ARG A 498 -10.78 -9.54 -17.92
C ARG A 498 -10.44 -10.11 -19.29
N ALA A 499 -9.53 -11.09 -19.35
CA ALA A 499 -9.13 -11.71 -20.61
C ALA A 499 -10.31 -12.40 -21.34
N SER A 500 -11.18 -13.08 -20.59
CA SER A 500 -12.35 -13.70 -21.20
C SER A 500 -13.42 -12.69 -21.61
N THR A 501 -13.57 -11.57 -20.89
CA THR A 501 -14.47 -10.47 -21.30
C THR A 501 -13.99 -9.78 -22.58
N GLN A 502 -12.67 -9.70 -22.79
CA GLN A 502 -12.04 -9.18 -24.01
C GLN A 502 -12.00 -10.19 -25.18
N GLY A 503 -12.50 -11.42 -24.98
CA GLY A 503 -12.50 -12.47 -25.99
C GLY A 503 -11.13 -13.06 -26.31
N THR A 504 -10.07 -12.70 -25.56
CA THR A 504 -8.71 -13.20 -25.77
C THR A 504 -8.47 -14.57 -25.14
N LYS A 505 -9.32 -14.98 -24.19
CA LYS A 505 -9.29 -16.30 -23.55
C LYS A 505 -10.68 -16.92 -23.48
N SER A 506 -10.81 -18.16 -23.92
CA SER A 506 -12.05 -18.94 -23.81
C SER A 506 -11.79 -20.26 -23.10
N GLY A 507 -12.81 -20.79 -22.41
CA GLY A 507 -12.72 -22.05 -21.68
C GLY A 507 -12.71 -21.90 -20.16
N ARG A 508 -12.57 -23.04 -19.48
CA ARG A 508 -12.63 -23.15 -18.02
C ARG A 508 -11.48 -22.36 -17.37
N SER A 509 -11.75 -21.77 -16.20
CA SER A 509 -10.71 -21.10 -15.42
C SER A 509 -9.58 -22.07 -15.07
N VAL A 510 -8.34 -21.62 -15.26
CA VAL A 510 -7.15 -22.39 -14.90
C VAL A 510 -7.09 -22.66 -13.40
N LEU A 511 -7.59 -21.73 -12.56
CA LEU A 511 -7.66 -21.95 -11.11
C LEU A 511 -8.56 -23.14 -10.76
N ILE A 512 -9.67 -23.30 -11.49
CA ILE A 512 -10.55 -24.46 -11.31
C ILE A 512 -9.87 -25.73 -11.83
N GLU A 513 -9.21 -25.65 -12.99
CA GLU A 513 -8.46 -26.78 -13.58
C GLU A 513 -7.35 -27.31 -12.67
N ASP A 514 -6.63 -26.42 -11.99
CA ASP A 514 -5.53 -26.75 -11.09
C ASP A 514 -6.01 -27.05 -9.66
N GLY A 515 -7.33 -27.13 -9.42
CA GLY A 515 -7.91 -27.60 -8.16
C GLY A 515 -7.97 -26.56 -7.04
N ALA A 516 -7.96 -25.26 -7.36
CA ALA A 516 -8.06 -24.20 -6.35
C ALA A 516 -9.47 -24.03 -5.78
N LEU A 517 -10.52 -24.41 -6.53
CA LEU A 517 -11.92 -24.16 -6.18
C LEU A 517 -12.32 -24.66 -4.77
N PRO A 518 -11.98 -25.89 -4.33
CA PRO A 518 -12.33 -26.35 -2.99
C PRO A 518 -11.74 -25.47 -1.89
N TRP A 519 -10.49 -25.03 -2.04
CA TRP A 519 -9.83 -24.17 -1.06
C TRP A 519 -10.43 -22.76 -1.05
N ILE A 520 -10.76 -22.23 -2.23
CA ILE A 520 -11.46 -20.95 -2.38
C ILE A 520 -12.81 -21.01 -1.64
N VAL A 521 -13.65 -22.01 -1.91
CA VAL A 521 -14.97 -22.15 -1.25
C VAL A 521 -14.81 -22.27 0.26
N GLN A 522 -13.87 -23.10 0.74
CA GLN A 522 -13.62 -23.28 2.18
C GLN A 522 -13.21 -21.98 2.89
N ASN A 523 -12.56 -21.05 2.20
CA ASN A 523 -12.04 -19.80 2.78
C ASN A 523 -12.90 -18.57 2.44
N ALA A 524 -14.04 -18.76 1.78
CA ALA A 524 -14.92 -17.66 1.40
C ALA A 524 -15.48 -16.92 2.62
N ASN A 525 -15.73 -17.63 3.73
CA ASN A 525 -16.17 -17.06 5.00
C ASN A 525 -15.09 -17.14 6.09
N ASN A 526 -13.83 -16.92 5.73
CA ASN A 526 -12.72 -16.98 6.69
C ASN A 526 -12.81 -15.85 7.74
N GLU A 527 -12.45 -16.11 9.00
CA GLU A 527 -12.47 -15.11 10.07
C GLU A 527 -11.47 -13.95 9.81
N ALA A 528 -10.32 -14.28 9.23
CA ALA A 528 -9.29 -13.30 8.89
C ALA A 528 -9.75 -12.44 7.69
N SER A 529 -10.04 -11.17 7.98
CA SER A 529 -10.51 -10.18 6.98
C SER A 529 -9.66 -10.13 5.70
N PRO A 530 -8.31 -10.15 5.75
CA PRO A 530 -7.48 -10.12 4.54
C PRO A 530 -7.69 -11.34 3.63
N ILE A 531 -7.83 -12.53 4.21
CA ILE A 531 -8.08 -13.77 3.45
C ILE A 531 -9.49 -13.71 2.86
N ARG A 532 -10.49 -13.45 3.72
CA ARG A 532 -11.90 -13.39 3.33
C ARG A 532 -12.13 -12.46 2.14
N ARG A 533 -11.67 -11.21 2.23
CA ARG A 533 -11.84 -10.20 1.16
C ARG A 533 -11.30 -10.67 -0.19
N HIS A 534 -10.10 -11.25 -0.21
CA HIS A 534 -9.48 -11.72 -1.45
C HIS A 534 -10.23 -12.92 -2.04
N ILE A 535 -10.68 -13.85 -1.19
CA ILE A 535 -11.42 -15.03 -1.64
C ILE A 535 -12.82 -14.68 -2.13
N GLU A 536 -13.52 -13.77 -1.45
CA GLU A 536 -14.82 -13.27 -1.93
C GLU A 536 -14.69 -12.63 -3.31
N LEU A 537 -13.65 -11.81 -3.51
CA LEU A 537 -13.34 -11.22 -4.81
C LEU A 537 -13.01 -12.28 -5.88
N ALA A 538 -12.21 -13.30 -5.53
CA ALA A 538 -11.87 -14.40 -6.43
C ALA A 538 -13.11 -15.17 -6.89
N LEU A 539 -14.02 -15.51 -5.96
CA LEU A 539 -15.27 -16.20 -6.27
C LEU A 539 -16.13 -15.40 -7.24
N CYS A 540 -16.32 -14.11 -7.00
CA CYS A 540 -17.11 -13.25 -7.89
C CYS A 540 -16.49 -13.17 -9.30
N HIS A 541 -15.16 -13.10 -9.43
CA HIS A 541 -14.50 -13.11 -10.75
C HIS A 541 -14.60 -14.45 -11.46
N LEU A 542 -14.42 -15.57 -10.76
CA LEU A 542 -14.59 -16.90 -11.35
C LEU A 542 -16.03 -17.12 -11.85
N ALA A 543 -17.00 -16.63 -11.10
CA ALA A 543 -18.42 -16.77 -11.40
C ALA A 543 -18.91 -15.92 -12.58
N GLN A 544 -18.15 -14.90 -13.00
CA GLN A 544 -18.51 -14.09 -14.18
C GLN A 544 -18.50 -14.89 -15.49
N HIS A 545 -17.83 -16.05 -15.51
CA HIS A 545 -17.73 -16.89 -16.70
C HIS A 545 -18.69 -18.07 -16.60
N GLU A 546 -19.66 -18.11 -17.52
CA GLU A 546 -20.71 -19.13 -17.53
C GLU A 546 -20.16 -20.56 -17.59
N VAL A 547 -19.04 -20.75 -18.29
CA VAL A 547 -18.35 -22.05 -18.39
C VAL A 547 -17.89 -22.61 -17.04
N ASN A 548 -17.70 -21.76 -16.03
CA ASN A 548 -17.31 -22.18 -14.67
C ASN A 548 -18.51 -22.56 -13.81
N ALA A 549 -19.72 -22.10 -14.15
CA ALA A 549 -20.88 -22.13 -13.25
C ALA A 549 -21.23 -23.54 -12.76
N LYS A 550 -21.20 -24.54 -13.65
CA LYS A 550 -21.52 -25.93 -13.30
C LYS A 550 -20.60 -26.50 -12.22
N GLU A 551 -19.29 -26.27 -12.34
CA GLU A 551 -18.32 -26.76 -11.34
C GLU A 551 -18.37 -25.94 -10.05
N MET A 552 -18.61 -24.64 -10.16
CA MET A 552 -18.84 -23.78 -9.00
C MET A 552 -20.07 -24.22 -8.20
N ILE A 553 -21.16 -24.58 -8.87
CA ILE A 553 -22.36 -25.16 -8.23
C ILE A 553 -22.00 -26.47 -7.53
N ASN A 554 -21.39 -27.41 -8.25
CA ASN A 554 -21.02 -28.73 -7.71
C ASN A 554 -20.01 -28.63 -6.55
N GLY A 555 -19.14 -27.62 -6.58
CA GLY A 555 -18.14 -27.35 -5.55
C GLY A 555 -18.66 -26.55 -4.35
N GLY A 556 -19.95 -26.22 -4.30
CA GLY A 556 -20.57 -25.50 -3.19
C GLY A 556 -20.38 -23.98 -3.21
N ALA A 557 -19.78 -23.42 -4.27
CA ALA A 557 -19.53 -21.99 -4.38
C ALA A 557 -20.80 -21.14 -4.48
N LEU A 558 -21.92 -21.72 -4.97
CA LEU A 558 -23.20 -21.01 -5.10
C LEU A 558 -23.68 -20.44 -3.75
N TRP A 559 -23.56 -21.20 -2.66
CA TRP A 559 -23.96 -20.75 -1.32
C TRP A 559 -23.12 -19.58 -0.83
N GLU A 560 -21.80 -19.63 -1.06
CA GLU A 560 -20.90 -18.55 -0.72
C GLU A 560 -21.15 -17.31 -1.58
N LEU A 561 -21.45 -17.46 -2.87
CA LEU A 561 -21.83 -16.33 -3.74
C LEU A 561 -23.12 -15.66 -3.26
N VAL A 562 -24.13 -16.45 -2.84
CA VAL A 562 -25.36 -15.91 -2.25
C VAL A 562 -25.06 -15.16 -0.96
N ARG A 563 -24.24 -15.72 -0.06
CA ARG A 563 -23.79 -15.03 1.16
C ARG A 563 -23.07 -13.73 0.83
N ILE A 564 -22.13 -13.74 -0.11
CA ILE A 564 -21.38 -12.54 -0.53
C ILE A 564 -22.33 -11.47 -1.06
N SER A 565 -23.32 -11.85 -1.87
CA SER A 565 -24.29 -10.91 -2.45
C SER A 565 -25.19 -10.21 -1.42
N ARG A 566 -25.27 -10.73 -0.19
CA ARG A 566 -26.12 -10.21 0.90
C ARG A 566 -25.29 -9.58 2.02
N ASP A 567 -24.28 -10.31 2.50
CA ASP A 567 -23.64 -10.07 3.79
C ASP A 567 -22.19 -9.56 3.66
N CYS A 568 -21.62 -9.48 2.45
CA CYS A 568 -20.25 -8.99 2.27
C CYS A 568 -20.15 -7.54 2.76
N SER A 569 -19.14 -7.25 3.57
CA SER A 569 -18.94 -5.92 4.16
C SER A 569 -18.48 -4.86 3.17
N ARG A 570 -17.99 -5.26 1.98
CA ARG A 570 -17.55 -4.33 0.94
C ARG A 570 -18.59 -4.28 -0.19
N GLU A 571 -19.13 -3.09 -0.44
CA GLU A 571 -20.18 -2.88 -1.44
C GLU A 571 -19.73 -3.25 -2.87
N ASP A 572 -18.48 -2.96 -3.24
CA ASP A 572 -17.94 -3.30 -4.57
C ASP A 572 -18.00 -4.82 -4.85
N ILE A 573 -17.62 -5.64 -3.86
CA ILE A 573 -17.65 -7.09 -3.97
C ILE A 573 -19.09 -7.62 -3.90
N ARG A 574 -19.92 -7.05 -3.02
CA ARG A 574 -21.34 -7.39 -2.87
C ARG A 574 -22.10 -7.16 -4.17
N ALA A 575 -21.97 -5.96 -4.74
CA ALA A 575 -22.60 -5.58 -6.01
C ALA A 575 -22.11 -6.46 -7.17
N LEU A 576 -20.82 -6.81 -7.19
CA LEU A 576 -20.29 -7.76 -8.17
C LEU A 576 -20.94 -9.14 -8.03
N GLY A 577 -21.05 -9.67 -6.80
CA GLY A 577 -21.72 -10.95 -6.54
C GLY A 577 -23.19 -10.94 -6.96
N GLN A 578 -23.93 -9.87 -6.66
CA GLN A 578 -25.32 -9.69 -7.11
C GLN A 578 -25.44 -9.68 -8.63
N ARG A 579 -24.61 -8.89 -9.31
CA ARG A 579 -24.59 -8.81 -10.77
C ARG A 579 -24.31 -10.17 -11.40
N THR A 580 -23.30 -10.88 -10.89
CA THR A 580 -22.89 -12.18 -11.41
C THR A 580 -23.97 -13.25 -11.24
N LEU A 581 -24.65 -13.28 -10.08
CA LEU A 581 -25.78 -14.20 -9.87
C LEU A 581 -26.95 -13.87 -10.82
N LYS A 582 -27.20 -12.60 -11.12
CA LYS A 582 -28.26 -12.16 -12.05
C LYS A 582 -27.92 -12.44 -13.51
N SER A 583 -26.64 -12.34 -13.89
CA SER A 583 -26.20 -12.48 -15.30
C SER A 583 -25.99 -13.91 -15.77
N SER A 584 -25.77 -14.88 -14.86
CA SER A 584 -25.49 -16.28 -15.21
C SER A 584 -26.76 -17.14 -15.28
N PRO A 585 -27.12 -17.69 -16.46
CA PRO A 585 -28.25 -18.60 -16.59
C PRO A 585 -28.14 -19.84 -15.70
N SER A 586 -26.97 -20.46 -15.60
CA SER A 586 -26.77 -21.67 -14.77
C SER A 586 -27.00 -21.40 -13.29
N PHE A 587 -26.49 -20.29 -12.76
CA PHE A 587 -26.76 -19.93 -11.37
C PHE A 587 -28.24 -19.60 -11.14
N GLN A 588 -28.89 -18.90 -12.07
CA GLN A 588 -30.33 -18.61 -11.98
C GLN A 588 -31.20 -19.87 -11.96
N VAL A 589 -30.89 -20.86 -12.80
CA VAL A 589 -31.61 -22.14 -12.83
C VAL A 589 -31.47 -22.87 -11.49
N GLU A 590 -30.25 -22.95 -10.94
CA GLU A 590 -30.03 -23.64 -9.67
C GLU A 590 -30.62 -22.89 -8.48
N LEU A 591 -30.58 -21.55 -8.46
CA LEU A 591 -31.25 -20.73 -7.44
C LEU A 591 -32.76 -20.95 -7.41
N LYS A 592 -33.40 -21.01 -8.59
CA LYS A 592 -34.85 -21.33 -8.71
C LYS A 592 -35.14 -22.74 -8.21
N ARG A 593 -34.31 -23.71 -8.56
CA ARG A 593 -34.42 -25.11 -8.09
C ARG A 593 -34.35 -25.18 -6.56
N LEU A 594 -33.46 -24.40 -5.95
CA LEU A 594 -33.26 -24.35 -4.50
C LEU A 594 -34.22 -23.39 -3.77
N ARG A 595 -35.07 -22.66 -4.49
CA ARG A 595 -35.99 -21.63 -3.95
C ARG A 595 -35.28 -20.54 -3.14
N ILE A 596 -34.10 -20.12 -3.60
CA ILE A 596 -33.31 -19.06 -2.97
C ILE A 596 -33.59 -17.75 -3.70
N ASP A 597 -34.12 -16.76 -2.98
CA ASP A 597 -34.44 -15.47 -3.57
C ASP A 597 -33.25 -14.50 -3.50
N CYS A 598 -32.76 -14.04 -4.63
CA CYS A 598 -31.57 -13.18 -4.71
C CYS A 598 -31.96 -11.73 -4.93
N GLY A 599 -32.72 -11.15 -4.00
CA GLY A 599 -32.87 -9.70 -3.79
C GLY A 599 -33.17 -8.86 -5.03
#